data_AF-A0A5S9MP22-F1
#
_entry.id   AF-A0A5S9MP22-F1
#
_cell.length_a   1.000
_cell.length_b   1.000
_cell.length_c   1.000
_cell.angle_alpha   90.00
_cell.angle_beta   90.00
_cell.angle_gamma   90.00
#
_symmetry.space_group_name_H-M   'P 1'
#
loop_
_entity.id
_entity.type
_entity.pdbx_description
1 polymer ?
#
loop_
_entity_poly.entity_id
_entity_poly.type
_entity_poly.pdbx_seq_one_letter_code
_entity_poly.pdbx_strand_id
1 'polypeptide(L)'
;MRLIRTILVLILLIMVLAVGLLFTIQNDALVPLNVLVAELPAQRLSTWIILAFFVGGVAGLAASSVVILRLQASRLRLRRLVNAPKTKPRTQVTSS
;
A
#
# COMPACT_ATOMS: atom_id res chain seq x y z
N MET A 1 -12.35 15.62 -5.07
CA MET A 1 -11.65 14.64 -4.20
C MET A 1 -10.49 13.91 -4.89
N ARG A 2 -10.67 13.24 -6.05
CA ARG A 2 -9.58 12.49 -6.72
C ARG A 2 -8.38 13.35 -7.13
N LEU A 3 -8.61 14.49 -7.77
CA LEU A 3 -7.53 15.39 -8.22
C LEU A 3 -6.70 15.93 -7.05
N ILE A 4 -7.36 16.45 -6.02
CA ILE A 4 -6.71 16.95 -4.79
C ILE A 4 -5.87 15.87 -4.13
N ARG A 5 -6.40 14.64 -4.02
CA ARG A 5 -5.66 13.50 -3.48
C ARG A 5 -4.43 13.17 -4.32
N THR A 6 -4.54 13.17 -5.64
CA THR A 6 -3.41 12.93 -6.55
C THR A 6 -2.35 14.02 -6.41
N ILE A 7 -2.75 15.29 -6.37
CA ILE A 7 -1.83 16.42 -6.19
C ILE A 7 -1.11 16.31 -4.84
N LEU A 8 -1.84 16.01 -3.74
CA LEU A 8 -1.23 15.81 -2.42
C LEU A 8 -0.23 14.66 -2.42
N VAL A 9 -0.56 13.53 -3.05
CA VAL A 9 0.36 12.38 -3.17
C VAL A 9 1.58 12.75 -4.01
N LEU A 10 1.42 13.51 -5.09
CA LEU A 10 2.52 13.96 -5.91
C LEU A 10 3.45 14.92 -5.15
N ILE A 11 2.88 15.90 -4.43
CA ILE A 11 3.65 16.82 -3.59
C ILE A 11 4.40 16.05 -2.51
N LEU A 12 3.74 15.09 -1.85
CA LEU A 12 4.38 14.23 -0.84
C LEU A 12 5.54 13.44 -1.47
N LEU A 13 5.35 12.86 -2.66
CA LEU A 13 6.38 12.12 -3.37
C LEU A 13 7.60 13.01 -3.68
N ILE A 14 7.36 14.21 -4.20
CA ILE A 14 8.43 15.19 -4.48
C ILE A 14 9.15 15.57 -3.19
N MET A 15 8.42 15.82 -2.10
CA MET A 15 9.00 16.18 -0.81
C MET A 15 9.89 15.05 -0.26
N VAL A 16 9.44 13.80 -0.34
CA VAL A 16 10.21 12.62 0.06
C VAL A 16 11.50 12.50 -0.77
N LEU A 17 11.43 12.68 -2.09
CA LEU A 17 12.60 12.64 -2.95
C LEU A 17 13.57 13.78 -2.63
N ALA A 18 13.07 15.00 -2.43
CA ALA A 18 13.88 16.15 -2.06
C ALA A 18 14.61 15.92 -0.74
N VAL A 19 13.90 15.44 0.29
CA VAL A 19 14.48 15.13 1.60
C VAL A 19 15.51 14.01 1.48
N GLY A 20 15.24 12.93 0.74
CA GLY A 20 16.20 11.84 0.54
C GLY A 20 17.47 12.30 -0.18
N LEU A 21 17.34 13.19 -1.16
CA LEU A 21 18.46 13.76 -1.88
C LEU A 21 19.28 14.71 -1.00
N LEU A 22 18.63 15.63 -0.27
CA LEU A 22 19.28 16.51 0.71
C LEU A 22 20.00 15.69 1.78
N PHE A 23 19.36 14.64 2.28
CA PHE A 23 19.93 13.76 3.27
C PHE A 23 21.18 13.04 2.72
N THR A 24 21.16 12.64 1.45
CA THR A 24 22.32 12.04 0.78
C THR A 24 23.47 13.03 0.64
N ILE A 25 23.21 14.26 0.19
CA ILE A 25 24.25 15.27 -0.02
C ILE A 25 24.84 15.74 1.32
N GLN A 26 24.00 15.91 2.34
CA GLN A 26 24.43 16.51 3.60
C GLN A 26 24.99 15.49 4.61
N ASN A 27 24.70 14.20 4.43
CA ASN A 27 25.12 13.13 5.35
C ASN A 27 26.02 12.12 4.61
N ASP A 28 27.24 12.57 4.31
CA ASP A 28 28.30 11.77 3.69
C ASP A 28 29.16 10.97 4.68
N ALA A 29 28.87 11.10 5.98
CA ALA A 29 29.53 10.32 7.02
C ALA A 29 29.23 8.82 6.85
N LEU A 30 30.30 8.01 6.74
CA LEU A 30 30.21 6.56 6.82
C LEU A 30 30.01 6.16 8.27
N VAL A 31 28.87 5.54 8.57
CA VAL A 31 28.53 5.09 9.91
C VAL A 31 28.32 3.56 9.86
N PRO A 32 29.05 2.77 10.66
CA PRO A 32 28.75 1.36 10.81
C PRO A 32 27.36 1.22 11.47
N LEU A 33 26.46 0.46 10.84
CA LEU A 33 25.11 0.28 11.35
C LEU A 33 25.03 -1.00 12.18
N ASN A 34 24.81 -0.88 13.48
CA ASN A 34 24.57 -2.01 14.37
C ASN A 34 23.06 -2.25 14.51
N VAL A 35 22.55 -3.39 14.03
CA VAL A 35 21.12 -3.75 14.08
C VAL A 35 20.79 -4.67 15.26
N LEU A 36 21.52 -4.55 16.37
CA LEU A 36 21.48 -5.39 17.58
C LEU A 36 21.89 -6.86 17.38
N VAL A 37 21.61 -7.45 16.22
CA VAL A 37 21.89 -8.86 15.90
C VAL A 37 23.16 -9.00 15.05
N ALA A 38 23.54 -7.94 14.32
CA ALA A 38 24.69 -7.92 13.44
C ALA A 38 25.21 -6.48 13.23
N GLU A 39 26.48 -6.35 12.89
CA GLU A 39 27.05 -5.11 12.38
C GLU A 39 27.08 -5.16 10.86
N LEU A 40 26.48 -4.16 10.22
CA LEU A 40 26.45 -4.03 8.78
C LEU A 40 27.64 -3.18 8.32
N PRO A 41 28.16 -3.43 7.11
CA PRO A 41 29.32 -2.71 6.58
C PRO A 41 29.10 -1.19 6.64
N ALA A 42 30.18 -0.47 6.93
CA ALA A 42 30.18 0.98 6.99
C ALA A 42 29.72 1.55 5.64
N GLN A 43 28.55 2.20 5.66
CA GLN A 43 27.95 2.81 4.50
C GLN A 43 27.39 4.17 4.91
N ARG A 44 27.04 5.01 3.93
CA ARG A 44 26.41 6.30 4.22
C ARG A 44 25.08 6.04 4.93
N LEU A 45 24.83 6.78 6.01
CA LEU A 45 23.57 6.68 6.77
C LEU A 45 22.35 6.89 5.85
N SER A 46 22.52 7.72 4.81
CA SER A 46 21.52 7.97 3.77
C SER A 46 21.09 6.71 3.05
N THR A 47 22.02 5.81 2.74
CA THR A 47 21.71 4.54 2.09
C THR A 47 20.78 3.68 2.93
N TRP A 48 21.04 3.56 4.23
CA TRP A 48 20.21 2.77 5.14
C TRP A 48 18.80 3.34 5.29
N ILE A 49 18.69 4.66 5.44
CA ILE A 49 17.40 5.34 5.59
C ILE A 49 16.57 5.23 4.31
N ILE A 50 17.19 5.47 3.15
CA ILE A 50 16.51 5.35 1.85
C ILE A 50 16.07 3.90 1.61
N LEU A 51 16.92 2.93 1.92
CA LEU A 51 16.59 1.52 1.77
C LEU A 51 15.42 1.12 2.67
N ALA A 52 15.45 1.50 3.95
CA ALA A 52 14.36 1.23 4.89
C ALA A 52 13.04 1.88 4.44
N PHE A 53 13.11 3.13 3.97
CA PHE A 53 11.94 3.82 3.43
C PHE A 53 11.39 3.13 2.18
N PHE A 54 12.26 2.74 1.25
CA PHE A 54 11.87 2.03 0.03
C PHE A 54 11.21 0.68 0.35
N VAL A 55 11.86 -0.14 1.20
CA VAL A 55 11.33 -1.43 1.63
C VAL A 55 10.01 -1.28 2.37
N GLY A 56 9.92 -0.34 3.31
CA GLY A 56 8.69 -0.05 4.05
C GLY A 56 7.57 0.45 3.14
N GLY A 57 7.88 1.31 2.17
CA GLY A 57 6.93 1.82 1.17
C GLY A 57 6.38 0.69 0.29
N VAL A 58 7.26 -0.16 -0.26
CA VAL A 58 6.87 -1.33 -1.06
C VAL A 58 6.01 -2.29 -0.24
N ALA A 59 6.41 -2.59 1.00
CA ALA A 59 5.65 -3.46 1.90
C ALA A 59 4.26 -2.87 2.21
N GLY A 60 4.17 -1.58 2.49
CA GLY A 60 2.92 -0.87 2.74
C GLY A 60 1.99 -0.86 1.52
N LEU A 61 2.54 -0.66 0.32
CA LEU A 61 1.81 -0.75 -0.95
C LEU A 61 1.28 -2.16 -1.20
N ALA A 62 2.10 -3.19 -0.93
CA ALA A 62 1.70 -4.58 -1.07
C ALA A 62 0.56 -4.94 -0.09
N ALA A 63 0.70 -4.58 1.19
CA ALA A 63 -0.33 -4.78 2.20
C ALA A 63 -1.64 -4.07 1.83
N SER A 64 -1.55 -2.82 1.38
CA SER A 64 -2.72 -2.04 0.92
C SER A 64 -3.40 -2.69 -0.28
N SER A 65 -2.62 -3.19 -1.25
CA SER A 65 -3.13 -3.88 -2.43
C SER A 65 -3.94 -5.12 -2.05
N VAL A 66 -3.44 -5.94 -1.12
CA VAL A 66 -4.16 -7.13 -0.64
C VAL A 66 -5.51 -6.74 -0.02
N VAL A 67 -5.55 -5.72 0.84
CA VAL A 67 -6.79 -5.24 1.46
C VAL A 67 -7.78 -4.74 0.41
N ILE A 68 -7.31 -3.96 -0.57
CA ILE A 68 -8.15 -3.43 -1.65
C ILE A 68 -8.75 -4.57 -2.49
N LEU A 69 -7.94 -5.57 -2.86
CA LEU A 69 -8.41 -6.73 -3.62
C LEU A 69 -9.46 -7.53 -2.85
N ARG A 70 -9.25 -7.77 -1.56
CA ARG A 70 -10.26 -8.41 -0.69
C ARG A 70 -11.55 -7.61 -0.66
N LEU A 71 -11.46 -6.28 -0.55
CA LEU A 71 -12.62 -5.40 -0.53
C LEU A 71 -13.38 -5.43 -1.86
N GLN A 72 -12.68 -5.48 -2.99
CA GLN A 72 -13.28 -5.60 -4.32
C GLN A 72 -13.98 -6.96 -4.50
N ALA A 73 -13.35 -8.05 -4.06
CA ALA A 73 -13.95 -9.39 -4.11
C ALA A 73 -15.24 -9.47 -3.29
N SER A 74 -15.23 -8.93 -2.07
CA SER A 74 -16.42 -8.84 -1.22
C SER A 74 -17.52 -8.00 -1.88
N ARG A 75 -17.17 -6.86 -2.49
CA ARG A 75 -18.13 -6.03 -3.24
C ARG A 75 -18.77 -6.79 -4.41
N LEU A 76 -17.98 -7.56 -5.17
CA LEU A 76 -18.51 -8.36 -6.27
C LEU A 76 -19.46 -9.47 -5.76
N ARG A 77 -19.09 -10.14 -4.66
CA ARG A 77 -19.93 -11.16 -4.02
C ARG A 77 -21.26 -10.59 -3.55
N LEU A 78 -21.24 -9.45 -2.85
CA LEU A 78 -22.45 -8.77 -2.38
C LEU A 78 -23.34 -8.35 -3.56
N ARG A 79 -22.76 -7.80 -4.63
CA ARG A 79 -23.51 -7.45 -5.85
C ARG A 79 -24.22 -8.66 -6.46
N ARG A 80 -23.56 -9.83 -6.49
CA ARG A 80 -24.18 -11.08 -6.99
C ARG A 80 -25.34 -11.55 -6.12
N LEU A 81 -25.27 -11.39 -4.80
CA LEU A 81 -26.36 -11.78 -3.89
C LEU A 81 -27.58 -10.85 -4.00
N VAL A 82 -27.36 -9.54 -4.13
CA VAL A 82 -28.45 -8.57 -4.31
C VAL A 82 -29.12 -8.73 -5.68
N ASN A 83 -28.32 -9.02 -6.73
CA ASN A 83 -28.82 -9.19 -8.09
C ASN A 83 -29.24 -10.64 -8.40
N ALA A 84 -29.12 -11.57 -7.45
CA ALA A 84 -29.65 -12.92 -7.63
C ALA A 84 -31.16 -12.78 -7.85
N PRO A 85 -31.71 -13.29 -8.98
CA PRO A 85 -33.12 -13.18 -9.25
C PRO A 85 -33.85 -13.82 -8.08
N LYS A 86 -34.73 -13.05 -7.41
CA LYS A 86 -35.63 -13.59 -6.39
C LYS A 86 -36.35 -14.75 -7.05
N THR A 87 -36.01 -15.98 -6.66
CA THR A 87 -36.74 -17.16 -7.08
C THR A 87 -38.17 -16.90 -6.65
N LYS A 88 -39.05 -16.59 -7.61
CA LYS A 88 -40.47 -16.42 -7.34
C LYS A 88 -40.89 -17.65 -6.53
N PRO A 89 -41.54 -17.48 -5.36
CA PRO A 89 -42.10 -18.62 -4.66
C PRO A 89 -42.89 -19.40 -5.69
N ARG A 90 -42.54 -20.67 -5.85
CA ARG A 90 -43.25 -21.63 -6.70
C ARG A 90 -44.69 -21.58 -6.21
N THR A 91 -45.52 -20.74 -6.83
CA THR A 91 -46.96 -20.81 -6.71
C THR A 91 -47.26 -22.27 -6.94
N GLN A 92 -47.78 -22.91 -5.89
CA GLN A 92 -48.19 -24.30 -5.95
C GLN A 92 -49.13 -24.42 -7.15
N VAL A 93 -48.57 -24.99 -8.21
CA VAL A 93 -49.27 -25.41 -9.40
C VAL A 93 -50.03 -26.66 -8.96
N THR A 94 -51.36 -26.57 -9.11
CA THR A 94 -52.31 -27.68 -9.34
C THR A 94 -52.51 -28.61 -8.14
N SER A 95 -53.67 -29.12 -7.80
CA SER A 95 -54.94 -29.43 -8.49
C SER A 95 -55.72 -30.19 -7.40
N SER A 96 -56.97 -29.91 -7.07
CA SER A 96 -58.20 -30.27 -7.78
C SER A 96 -59.34 -30.07 -6.78
#